data_AF-A0A821XS42-F1
#
_entry.id   AF-A0A821XS42-F1
#
_cell.length_a   1.000
_cell.length_b   1.000
_cell.length_c   1.000
_cell.angle_alpha   90.00
_cell.angle_beta   90.00
_cell.angle_gamma   90.00
#
_symmetry.space_group_name_H-M   'P 1'
#
loop_
_entity.id
_entity.type
_entity.pdbx_description
1 polymer ?
#
loop_
_entity_poly.entity_id
_entity_poly.type
_entity_poly.pdbx_seq_one_letter_code
_entity_poly.pdbx_strand_id
1 'polypeptide(L)'
;MPPFSNRSSSVRYLDLRGFNNSGDYQYYNDQQCSALIRSPLGNQCEFLVIGVEKRTNIIDLVNKMNHLRALNVRCCDRKKNDDELIKWLQSRLPSTCSFAKDSRFSNDIRLWIR
;
A
#
# COMPACT_ATOMS: atom_id res chain seq x y z
N MET A 1 -5.07 -8.61 20.83
CA MET A 1 -3.72 -7.97 20.88
C MET A 1 -3.27 -7.72 19.45
N PRO A 2 -2.97 -6.49 19.01
CA PRO A 2 -2.45 -6.31 17.65
C PRO A 2 -0.92 -6.58 17.61
N PRO A 3 -0.41 -7.33 16.61
CA PRO A 3 0.91 -7.95 16.64
C PRO A 3 1.97 -7.04 16.00
N PHE A 4 2.17 -5.84 16.55
CA PHE A 4 3.09 -4.87 15.98
C PHE A 4 4.04 -4.30 17.04
N SER A 5 4.57 -5.16 17.90
CA SER A 5 5.64 -4.79 18.82
C SER A 5 6.99 -5.20 18.20
N ASN A 6 7.60 -4.31 17.44
CA ASN A 6 9.00 -4.49 17.05
C ASN A 6 9.84 -3.30 17.56
N ARG A 7 10.74 -3.59 18.51
CA ARG A 7 11.65 -2.66 19.19
C ARG A 7 12.98 -2.57 18.43
N SER A 8 12.96 -2.14 17.17
CA SER A 8 14.18 -1.93 16.39
C SER A 8 14.16 -0.56 15.70
N SER A 9 15.34 0.06 15.61
CA SER A 9 15.59 1.40 15.09
C SER A 9 14.92 1.63 13.73
N SER A 10 13.88 2.47 13.70
CA SER A 10 13.19 2.96 12.49
C SER A 10 12.88 1.89 11.45
N VAL A 11 11.72 1.23 11.58
CA VAL A 11 11.19 0.34 10.54
C VAL A 11 10.80 1.19 9.33
N ARG A 12 11.78 1.52 8.48
CA ARG A 12 11.57 2.28 7.25
C ARG A 12 10.86 1.45 6.19
N TYR A 13 11.02 0.12 6.21
CA TYR A 13 10.45 -0.79 5.23
C TYR A 13 9.51 -1.79 5.88
N LEU A 14 8.29 -1.89 5.35
CA LEU A 14 7.28 -2.84 5.80
C LEU A 14 6.73 -3.62 4.60
N ASP A 15 6.98 -4.93 4.58
CA ASP A 15 6.37 -5.85 3.62
C ASP A 15 5.26 -6.64 4.30
N LEU A 16 4.03 -6.34 3.89
CA LEU A 16 2.80 -6.99 4.32
C LEU A 16 2.22 -7.88 3.22
N ARG A 17 2.96 -8.11 2.12
CA ARG A 17 2.58 -9.14 1.16
C ARG A 17 2.81 -10.49 1.82
N GLY A 18 1.76 -11.27 1.85
CA GLY A 18 1.79 -12.64 2.35
C GLY A 18 0.72 -13.45 1.65
N PHE A 19 0.67 -14.72 2.03
CA PHE A 19 -0.43 -15.60 1.67
C PHE A 19 -1.32 -15.76 2.89
N ASN A 20 -2.62 -15.77 2.66
CA ASN A 20 -3.57 -16.17 3.69
C ASN A 20 -3.50 -17.69 3.92
N ASN A 21 -4.27 -18.19 4.91
CA ASN A 21 -4.32 -19.62 5.22
C ASN A 21 -4.82 -20.51 4.07
N SER A 22 -5.43 -19.92 3.04
CA SER A 22 -5.92 -20.61 1.84
C SER A 22 -4.87 -20.67 0.73
N GLY A 23 -3.70 -20.07 0.91
CA GLY A 23 -2.66 -19.97 -0.11
C GLY A 23 -2.89 -18.85 -1.13
N ASP A 24 -3.91 -18.01 -0.94
CA ASP A 24 -4.18 -16.84 -1.79
C ASP A 24 -3.42 -15.61 -1.29
N TYR A 25 -3.20 -14.64 -2.18
CA TYR A 25 -2.63 -13.36 -1.79
C TYR A 25 -3.46 -12.67 -0.71
N GLN A 26 -2.79 -12.18 0.33
CA GLN A 26 -3.41 -11.42 1.39
C GLN A 26 -3.74 -10.00 0.90
N TYR A 27 -5.01 -9.61 1.05
CA TYR A 27 -5.50 -8.27 0.78
C TYR A 27 -6.06 -7.65 2.05
N TYR A 28 -5.70 -6.39 2.28
CA TYR A 28 -6.12 -5.62 3.44
C TYR A 28 -7.39 -4.84 3.10
N ASN A 29 -8.40 -4.99 3.94
CA ASN A 29 -9.66 -4.25 3.83
C ASN A 29 -9.58 -2.85 4.47
N ASP A 30 -10.67 -2.09 4.43
CA ASP A 30 -10.74 -0.71 4.94
C ASP A 30 -10.35 -0.60 6.43
N GLN A 31 -10.80 -1.55 7.26
CA GLN A 31 -10.53 -1.54 8.69
C GLN A 31 -9.06 -1.84 8.98
N GLN A 32 -8.48 -2.82 8.27
CA GLN A 32 -7.07 -3.19 8.44
C GLN A 32 -6.14 -2.09 7.92
N CYS A 33 -6.45 -1.45 6.79
CA CYS A 33 -5.70 -0.29 6.30
C CYS A 33 -5.78 0.88 7.30
N SER A 34 -6.97 1.17 7.84
CA SER A 34 -7.15 2.21 8.87
C SER A 34 -6.43 1.90 10.18
N ALA A 35 -6.31 0.62 10.54
CA ALA A 35 -5.52 0.20 11.70
C ALA A 35 -4.03 0.38 11.44
N LEU A 36 -3.54 0.02 10.24
CA LEU A 36 -2.14 0.22 9.84
C LEU A 36 -1.75 1.70 9.88
N ILE A 37 -2.56 2.57 9.27
CA ILE A 37 -2.33 4.03 9.25
C ILE A 37 -2.17 4.60 10.66
N ARG A 38 -2.98 4.15 11.61
CA ARG A 38 -2.94 4.62 13.00
C ARG A 38 -1.87 3.93 13.86
N SER A 39 -1.25 2.87 13.34
CA SER A 39 -0.27 2.10 14.10
C SER A 39 1.08 2.82 14.18
N PRO A 40 1.87 2.58 15.24
CA PRO A 40 3.24 3.08 15.31
C PRO A 40 4.10 2.67 14.12
N LEU A 41 3.90 1.46 13.57
CA LEU A 41 4.61 1.00 12.38
C LEU A 41 4.23 1.81 11.16
N GLY A 42 2.93 2.02 10.93
CA GLY A 42 2.47 2.83 9.79
C GLY A 42 3.00 4.27 9.85
N ASN A 43 3.00 4.86 11.04
CA ASN A 43 3.52 6.22 11.24
C ASN A 43 5.04 6.35 11.05
N GLN A 44 5.82 5.26 11.09
CA GLN A 44 7.27 5.29 10.89
C GLN A 44 7.69 4.71 9.53
N CYS A 45 6.74 4.16 8.77
CA CYS A 45 6.99 3.46 7.53
C CYS A 45 7.27 4.45 6.40
N GLU A 46 8.42 4.29 5.74
CA GLU A 46 8.79 5.06 4.55
C GLU A 46 8.55 4.26 3.25
N PHE A 47 8.63 2.94 3.31
CA PHE A 47 8.46 2.03 2.18
C PHE A 47 7.46 0.95 2.58
N LEU A 48 6.26 1.01 2.01
CA LEU A 48 5.22 0.05 2.26
C LEU A 48 5.02 -0.85 1.05
N VAL A 49 4.85 -2.13 1.32
CA VAL A 49 4.54 -3.13 0.33
C VAL A 49 3.33 -3.93 0.80
N ILE A 50 2.21 -3.87 0.08
CA ILE A 50 0.90 -4.33 0.60
C ILE A 50 -0.07 -4.74 -0.51
N GLY A 51 -0.95 -5.71 -0.23
CA GLY A 51 -2.15 -5.96 -1.03
C GLY A 51 -3.36 -5.27 -0.42
N VAL A 52 -4.19 -4.58 -1.20
CA VAL A 52 -5.44 -3.93 -0.73
C VAL A 52 -6.65 -4.37 -1.55
N GLU A 53 -7.82 -4.38 -0.91
CA GLU A 53 -9.07 -4.75 -1.58
C GLU A 53 -9.62 -3.65 -2.49
N LYS A 54 -9.51 -2.38 -2.07
CA LYS A 54 -10.10 -1.24 -2.79
C LYS A 54 -9.04 -0.21 -3.14
N ARG A 55 -9.16 0.38 -4.33
CA ARG A 55 -8.30 1.50 -4.77
C ARG A 55 -8.37 2.73 -3.89
N THR A 56 -9.48 2.96 -3.18
CA THR A 56 -9.60 4.04 -2.18
C THR A 56 -8.64 3.86 -1.01
N ASN A 57 -8.32 2.61 -0.63
CA ASN A 57 -7.34 2.36 0.42
C ASN A 57 -5.93 2.83 0.02
N ILE A 58 -5.59 2.78 -1.26
CA ILE A 58 -4.31 3.31 -1.78
C ILE A 58 -4.23 4.80 -1.48
N ILE A 59 -5.30 5.55 -1.78
CA ILE A 59 -5.37 6.99 -1.51
C ILE A 59 -5.25 7.29 -0.03
N ASP A 60 -5.97 6.54 0.82
CA ASP A 60 -5.90 6.70 2.26
C ASP A 60 -4.49 6.47 2.81
N LEU A 61 -3.81 5.42 2.35
CA LEU A 61 -2.44 5.11 2.75
C LEU A 61 -1.48 6.26 2.35
N VAL A 62 -1.53 6.69 1.09
CA VAL A 62 -0.65 7.76 0.58
C VAL A 62 -0.90 9.09 1.31
N ASN A 63 -2.16 9.45 1.56
CA ASN A 63 -2.48 10.76 2.13
C ASN A 63 -2.34 10.82 3.66
N LYS A 64 -2.41 9.68 4.36
CA LYS A 64 -2.43 9.66 5.84
C LYS A 64 -1.14 9.12 6.45
N MET A 65 -0.30 8.42 5.70
CA MET A 65 1.00 7.96 6.18
C MET A 65 2.07 9.00 5.84
N ASN A 66 2.23 10.01 6.70
CA ASN A 66 3.04 11.20 6.44
C ASN A 66 4.52 10.95 6.13
N HIS A 67 5.06 9.79 6.56
CA HIS A 67 6.45 9.43 6.32
C HIS A 67 6.63 8.53 5.10
N LEU A 68 5.55 8.14 4.44
CA LEU A 68 5.57 7.23 3.30
C LEU A 68 6.21 7.93 2.09
N ARG A 69 7.28 7.33 1.58
CA ARG A 69 8.05 7.76 0.40
C ARG A 69 7.86 6.83 -0.79
N ALA A 70 7.53 5.57 -0.53
CA ALA A 70 7.26 4.61 -1.58
C ALA A 70 6.17 3.63 -1.16
N LEU A 71 5.30 3.28 -2.11
CA LEU A 71 4.25 2.29 -1.94
C LEU A 71 4.28 1.32 -3.11
N ASN A 72 4.53 0.04 -2.84
CA ASN A 72 4.31 -1.03 -3.81
C ASN A 72 3.00 -1.74 -3.45
N VAL A 73 1.97 -1.57 -4.28
CA VAL A 73 0.63 -2.02 -3.95
C VAL A 73 0.04 -2.92 -5.03
N ARG A 74 -0.55 -4.02 -4.58
CA ARG A 74 -1.45 -4.83 -5.40
C ARG A 74 -2.89 -4.51 -5.03
N CYS A 75 -3.72 -4.23 -6.03
CA CYS A 75 -5.13 -3.94 -5.80
C CYS A 75 -6.00 -5.10 -6.31
N CYS A 76 -6.90 -5.63 -5.48
CA CYS A 76 -7.84 -6.68 -5.87
C CYS A 76 -9.13 -6.12 -6.52
N ASP A 77 -9.24 -4.80 -6.71
CA ASP A 77 -10.45 -4.17 -7.22
C ASP A 77 -10.91 -4.88 -8.51
N ARG A 78 -12.16 -5.34 -8.52
CA ARG A 78 -12.72 -6.25 -9.54
C ARG A 78 -12.74 -5.63 -10.95
N LYS A 79 -12.47 -4.33 -11.07
CA LYS A 79 -12.27 -3.64 -12.34
C LYS A 79 -10.84 -3.86 -12.83
N LYS A 80 -10.63 -4.99 -13.50
CA LYS A 80 -9.34 -5.53 -14.00
C LYS A 80 -8.68 -4.69 -15.12
N ASN A 81 -8.53 -3.39 -14.96
CA ASN A 81 -7.72 -2.61 -15.89
C ASN A 81 -6.70 -1.76 -15.12
N ASP A 82 -5.46 -2.24 -15.07
CA ASP A 82 -4.36 -1.57 -14.38
C ASP A 82 -4.11 -0.16 -14.94
N ASP A 83 -4.36 0.06 -16.24
CA ASP A 83 -4.24 1.38 -16.84
C ASP A 83 -5.33 2.34 -16.34
N GLU A 84 -6.54 1.83 -16.09
CA GLU A 84 -7.61 2.62 -15.47
C GLU A 84 -7.24 2.97 -14.02
N LEU A 85 -6.69 2.02 -13.27
CA LEU A 85 -6.25 2.26 -11.90
C LEU A 85 -5.15 3.34 -11.84
N ILE A 86 -4.13 3.26 -12.70
CA ILE A 86 -3.06 4.27 -12.74
C ILE A 86 -3.62 5.64 -13.13
N LYS A 87 -4.45 5.73 -14.17
CA LYS A 87 -5.10 7.00 -14.56
C LYS A 87 -5.96 7.56 -13.44
N TRP A 88 -6.69 6.69 -12.75
CA TRP A 88 -7.51 7.08 -11.61
C TRP A 88 -6.64 7.62 -10.46
N LEU A 89 -5.53 6.95 -10.13
CA LEU A 89 -4.59 7.41 -9.11
C LEU A 89 -3.95 8.76 -9.49
N GLN A 90 -3.54 8.93 -10.74
CA GLN A 90 -3.00 10.20 -11.27
C GLN A 90 -4.02 11.35 -11.17
N SER A 91 -5.32 11.07 -11.27
CA SER A 91 -6.38 12.08 -11.13
C SER A 91 -6.68 12.47 -9.68
N ARG A 92 -6.28 11.64 -8.70
CA ARG A 92 -6.64 11.79 -7.28
C ARG A 92 -5.47 12.13 -6.37
N LEU A 93 -4.25 11.75 -6.74
CA LEU A 93 -3.04 11.99 -5.98
C LEU A 93 -2.32 13.26 -6.46
N PRO A 94 -1.55 13.91 -5.59
CA PRO A 94 -0.76 15.08 -5.98
C PRO A 94 0.24 14.75 -7.10
N SER A 95 0.59 15.76 -7.90
CA SER A 95 1.62 15.64 -8.95
C SER A 95 3.02 15.32 -8.42
N THR A 96 3.24 15.40 -7.10
CA THR A 96 4.47 14.93 -6.44
C THR A 96 4.59 13.40 -6.42
N CYS A 97 3.50 12.68 -6.71
CA CYS A 97 3.48 11.23 -6.82
C CYS A 97 3.88 10.77 -8.23
N SER A 98 4.86 9.88 -8.32
CA SER A 98 5.25 9.21 -9.58
C SER A 98 4.80 7.75 -9.56
N PHE A 99 4.36 7.24 -10.72
CA PHE A 99 3.77 5.90 -10.84
C PHE A 99 4.57 5.07 -11.83
N ALA A 100 4.78 3.80 -11.51
CA ALA A 100 5.35 2.81 -12.41
C ALA A 100 4.65 1.46 -12.21
N LYS A 101 4.39 0.75 -13.31
CA LYS A 101 4.03 -0.68 -13.22
C LYS A 101 5.27 -1.48 -12.85
N ASP A 102 5.12 -2.44 -11.95
CA ASP A 102 6.20 -3.38 -11.67
C ASP A 102 6.27 -4.41 -12.81
N SER A 103 7.28 -4.31 -13.68
CA SER A 103 7.46 -5.27 -14.78
C SER A 103 7.68 -6.71 -14.31
N ARG A 104 8.06 -6.92 -13.04
CA ARG A 104 8.26 -8.26 -12.46
C ARG A 104 6.97 -8.85 -11.87
N PHE A 105 6.00 -8.00 -11.51
CA PHE A 105 4.74 -8.41 -10.92
C PHE A 105 3.62 -7.65 -11.62
N SER A 106 3.00 -8.28 -12.63
CA SER A 106 2.09 -7.61 -13.57
C SER A 106 0.96 -6.80 -12.92
N ASN A 107 0.57 -7.15 -11.70
CA ASN A 107 -0.57 -6.56 -10.99
C ASN A 107 -0.15 -5.61 -9.86
N ASP A 108 1.15 -5.35 -9.71
CA ASP A 108 1.70 -4.48 -8.67
C ASP A 108 2.01 -3.10 -9.27
N ILE A 109 1.59 -2.05 -8.58
CA ILE A 109 1.85 -0.66 -8.92
C ILE A 109 2.83 -0.10 -7.89
N ARG A 110 3.92 0.47 -8.36
CA ARG A 110 4.85 1.24 -7.52
C ARG A 110 4.52 2.72 -7.62
N LEU A 111 4.36 3.33 -6.46
CA LEU A 111 4.19 4.76 -6.27
C LEU A 111 5.41 5.30 -5.53
N TRP A 112 5.91 6.45 -5.96
CA TRP A 112 6.95 7.21 -5.29
C TRP A 112 6.40 8.56 -4.89
N ILE A 113 6.59 8.94 -3.63
CA ILE A 113 6.09 10.17 -3.03
C ILE A 113 7.30 11.05 -2.72
N ARG A 114 7.32 12.26 -3.29
CA ARG A 114 8.39 13.25 -3.10
C ARG A 114 8.10 14.20 -1.95
#